data_AF-A0A452J2L6-F1
#
_entry.id   AF-A0A452J2L6-F1
#
_cell.length_a   1.000
_cell.length_b   1.000
_cell.length_c   1.000
_cell.angle_alpha   90.00
_cell.angle_beta   90.00
_cell.angle_gamma   90.00
#
_symmetry.space_group_name_H-M   'P 1'
#
loop_
_entity.id
_entity.type
_entity.pdbx_description
1 polymer ?
#
loop_
_entity_poly.entity_id
_entity_poly.type
_entity_poly.pdbx_seq_one_letter_code
_entity_poly.pdbx_strand_id
1 'polypeptide(L)'
;MKLLRGPLGAALGLVLLLLSPVQTVEPISLGLALAGAASALTGLISYPRLYCYFRECCLQREGARAGAALQEDLDKKLFGQHLVKKVIVKAVSGFLNNTNPKKPLTLSLHGWTGTGKNFVSKIIAESIYEGGLNSNYVHQFVSTLHFPHAHSVGQYKVRCKCVNPNI
;
A
#
# COMPACT_ATOMS: atom_id res chain seq x y z
N MET A 1 -14.68 -52.03 2.75
CA MET A 1 -13.51 -52.73 2.18
C MET A 1 -12.53 -51.68 1.67
N LYS A 2 -11.38 -51.53 2.36
CA LYS A 2 -10.28 -50.64 1.97
C LYS A 2 -9.43 -51.39 0.95
N LEU A 3 -9.29 -50.89 -0.27
CA LEU A 3 -8.40 -51.47 -1.28
C LEU A 3 -7.47 -50.39 -1.85
N LEU A 4 -6.22 -50.50 -1.42
CA LEU A 4 -4.96 -50.09 -2.03
C LEU A 4 -4.77 -48.61 -2.42
N ARG A 5 -4.35 -47.84 -1.42
CA ARG A 5 -3.54 -46.63 -1.55
C ARG A 5 -2.09 -47.09 -1.78
N GLY A 6 -1.65 -47.17 -3.04
CA GLY A 6 -0.29 -47.56 -3.43
C GLY A 6 0.18 -46.84 -4.70
N PRO A 7 1.51 -46.69 -4.91
CA PRO A 7 2.10 -45.93 -6.02
C PRO A 7 1.79 -46.51 -7.41
N LEU A 8 1.27 -47.75 -7.45
CA LEU A 8 0.77 -48.39 -8.66
C LEU A 8 -0.40 -47.66 -9.30
N GLY A 9 -1.28 -47.03 -8.51
CA GLY A 9 -2.44 -46.30 -9.04
C GLY A 9 -2.04 -45.02 -9.79
N ALA A 10 -0.97 -44.36 -9.34
CA ALA A 10 -0.41 -43.19 -10.03
C ALA A 10 0.30 -43.58 -11.33
N ALA A 11 1.01 -44.71 -11.34
CA ALA A 11 1.64 -45.26 -12.55
C ALA A 11 0.60 -45.69 -13.60
N LEU A 12 -0.50 -46.34 -13.19
CA LEU A 12 -1.61 -46.70 -14.06
C LEU A 12 -2.33 -45.46 -14.63
N GLY A 13 -2.50 -44.40 -13.83
CA GLY A 13 -3.04 -43.12 -14.31
C GLY A 13 -2.13 -42.41 -15.31
N LEU A 14 -0.82 -42.46 -15.11
CA LEU A 14 0.18 -41.89 -16.01
C LEU A 14 0.25 -42.66 -17.35
N VAL A 15 0.14 -43.99 -17.29
CA VAL A 15 0.08 -44.86 -18.49
C VAL A 15 -1.22 -44.65 -19.27
N LEU A 16 -2.35 -44.41 -18.61
CA LEU A 16 -3.61 -44.06 -19.29
C LEU A 16 -3.55 -42.70 -20.00
N LEU A 17 -2.80 -41.73 -19.46
CA LEU A 17 -2.55 -40.42 -20.09
C LEU A 17 -1.69 -40.56 -21.35
N LEU A 18 -0.72 -41.48 -21.36
CA LEU A 18 0.17 -41.76 -22.50
C LEU A 18 -0.50 -42.56 -23.62
N LEU A 19 -1.60 -43.28 -23.32
CA LEU A 19 -2.38 -44.09 -24.28
C LEU A 19 -3.57 -43.34 -24.90
N SER A 20 -3.74 -42.04 -24.63
CA SER A 20 -4.76 -41.26 -25.32
C SER A 20 -4.41 -41.12 -26.80
N PRO A 21 -5.37 -41.35 -27.74
CA PRO A 21 -5.12 -41.12 -29.15
C PRO A 21 -4.71 -39.67 -29.32
N VAL A 22 -3.65 -39.44 -30.11
CA VAL A 22 -3.25 -38.11 -30.59
C VAL A 22 -4.49 -37.42 -31.13
N GLN A 23 -5.11 -36.59 -30.31
CA GLN A 23 -6.11 -35.66 -30.78
C GLN A 23 -5.31 -34.68 -31.60
N THR A 24 -5.51 -34.74 -32.91
CA THR A 24 -5.05 -33.77 -33.88
C THR A 24 -5.70 -32.43 -33.53
N VAL A 25 -5.17 -31.74 -32.53
CA VAL A 25 -5.56 -30.38 -32.22
C VAL A 25 -4.91 -29.53 -33.29
N GLU A 26 -5.73 -28.99 -34.19
CA GLU A 26 -5.23 -28.16 -35.29
C GLU A 26 -4.39 -27.00 -34.71
N PRO A 27 -3.28 -26.60 -35.36
CA PRO A 27 -2.39 -25.56 -34.86
C PRO A 27 -3.11 -24.23 -34.62
N ILE A 28 -4.21 -24.00 -35.35
CA ILE A 28 -5.09 -22.84 -35.19
C ILE A 28 -5.81 -22.89 -33.84
N SER A 29 -6.35 -24.05 -33.45
CA SER A 29 -7.12 -24.22 -32.22
C SER A 29 -6.24 -24.13 -30.97
N LEU A 30 -5.00 -24.67 -31.04
CA LEU A 30 -3.98 -24.46 -30.01
C LEU A 30 -3.56 -22.99 -29.90
N GLY A 31 -3.39 -22.30 -31.03
CA GLY A 31 -3.09 -20.88 -31.07
C GLY A 31 -4.17 -20.01 -30.41
N LEU A 32 -5.45 -20.30 -30.69
CA LEU A 32 -6.59 -19.61 -30.07
C LEU A 32 -6.73 -19.92 -28.58
N ALA A 33 -6.51 -21.17 -28.16
CA ALA A 33 -6.59 -21.56 -26.75
C ALA A 33 -5.50 -20.87 -25.91
N LEU A 34 -4.26 -20.82 -26.42
CA LEU A 34 -3.15 -20.13 -25.75
C LEU A 34 -3.32 -18.61 -25.76
N ALA A 35 -3.79 -18.03 -26.86
CA ALA A 35 -4.07 -16.60 -26.94
C ALA A 35 -5.21 -16.18 -25.99
N GLY A 36 -6.29 -16.96 -25.94
CA GLY A 36 -7.42 -16.71 -25.03
C GLY A 36 -7.06 -16.88 -23.56
N ALA A 37 -6.24 -17.87 -23.23
CA ALA A 37 -5.72 -18.06 -21.87
C ALA A 37 -4.77 -16.93 -21.45
N ALA A 38 -3.88 -16.49 -22.35
CA ALA A 38 -2.96 -15.38 -22.10
C ALA A 38 -3.68 -14.05 -21.88
N SER A 39 -4.75 -13.75 -22.64
CA SER A 39 -5.55 -12.54 -22.48
C SER A 39 -6.38 -12.53 -21.19
N ALA A 40 -6.93 -13.68 -20.79
CA ALA A 40 -7.67 -13.80 -19.54
C ALA A 40 -6.75 -13.67 -18.30
N LEU A 41 -5.54 -14.24 -18.39
CA LEU A 41 -4.52 -14.12 -17.33
C LEU A 41 -4.00 -12.68 -17.20
N THR A 42 -3.76 -11.97 -18.32
CA THR A 42 -3.37 -10.54 -18.25
C THR A 42 -4.47 -9.68 -17.64
N GLY A 43 -5.75 -9.94 -17.94
CA GLY A 43 -6.88 -9.25 -17.31
C GLY A 43 -7.01 -9.50 -15.80
N LEU A 44 -6.69 -10.71 -15.33
CA LEU A 44 -6.68 -11.06 -13.90
C LEU A 44 -5.48 -10.47 -13.16
N ILE A 45 -4.28 -10.48 -13.75
CA ILE A 45 -3.06 -9.91 -13.14
C ILE A 45 -3.11 -8.37 -13.14
N SER A 46 -3.78 -7.77 -14.13
CA SER A 46 -3.96 -6.31 -14.24
C SER A 46 -5.10 -5.77 -13.36
N TYR A 47 -5.71 -6.57 -12.49
CA TYR A 47 -6.67 -6.04 -11.54
C TYR A 47 -5.93 -5.26 -10.44
N PRO A 48 -6.21 -3.96 -10.23
CA PRO A 48 -5.52 -3.16 -9.24
C PRO A 48 -5.60 -3.79 -7.84
N ARG A 49 -6.66 -4.54 -7.54
CA ARG A 49 -6.81 -5.30 -6.28
C ARG A 49 -5.68 -6.30 -6.01
N LEU A 50 -5.23 -7.07 -7.01
CA LEU A 50 -4.19 -8.09 -6.83
C LEU A 50 -2.80 -7.44 -6.77
N TYR A 51 -2.56 -6.43 -7.59
CA TYR A 51 -1.32 -5.66 -7.53
C TYR A 51 -1.15 -4.97 -6.17
N CYS A 52 -2.22 -4.34 -5.66
CA CYS A 52 -2.22 -3.69 -4.36
C CYS A 52 -2.23 -4.65 -3.16
N TYR A 53 -2.39 -5.95 -3.40
CA TYR A 53 -2.19 -6.97 -2.37
C TYR A 53 -0.71 -7.28 -2.17
N PHE A 54 0.08 -7.30 -3.26
CA PHE A 54 1.51 -7.58 -3.21
C PHE A 54 2.39 -6.33 -3.11
N ARG A 55 1.83 -5.14 -3.39
CA ARG A 55 2.52 -3.84 -3.34
C ARG A 55 1.66 -2.79 -2.67
N GLU A 56 2.30 -1.82 -2.02
CA GLU A 56 1.58 -0.73 -1.37
C GLU A 56 1.08 0.28 -2.41
N CYS A 57 -0.23 0.30 -2.62
CA CYS A 57 -0.87 1.28 -3.50
C CYS A 57 -1.47 2.43 -2.73
N CYS A 58 -1.36 3.63 -3.30
CA CYS A 58 -2.31 4.71 -3.04
C CYS A 58 -3.64 4.38 -3.73
N LEU A 59 -4.47 3.53 -3.12
CA LEU A 59 -5.89 3.55 -3.45
C LEU A 59 -6.42 4.91 -3.02
N GLN A 60 -6.97 5.67 -3.95
CA GLN A 60 -7.53 7.01 -3.70
C GLN A 60 -8.67 6.88 -2.67
N ARG A 61 -8.31 6.93 -1.38
CA ARG A 61 -9.28 6.93 -0.29
C ARG A 61 -9.93 8.30 -0.32
N GLU A 62 -11.23 8.33 -0.53
CA GLU A 62 -11.99 9.59 -0.49
C GLU A 62 -11.61 10.36 0.77
N GLY A 63 -11.21 11.63 0.63
CA GLY A 63 -10.71 12.45 1.74
C GLY A 63 -11.72 12.58 2.89
N ALA A 64 -13.01 12.38 2.62
CA ALA A 64 -14.07 12.26 3.62
C ALA A 64 -13.91 11.01 4.50
N ARG A 65 -13.59 9.84 3.92
CA ARG A 65 -13.35 8.60 4.67
C ARG A 65 -12.06 8.67 5.50
N ALA A 66 -11.00 9.26 4.93
CA ALA A 66 -9.75 9.48 5.66
C ALA A 66 -9.96 10.46 6.83
N GLY A 67 -10.70 11.55 6.62
CA GLY A 67 -11.03 12.51 7.68
C GLY A 67 -11.85 11.91 8.83
N ALA A 68 -12.84 11.05 8.52
CA ALA A 68 -13.65 10.37 9.53
C ALA A 68 -12.82 9.38 10.38
N ALA A 69 -11.99 8.56 9.73
CA ALA A 69 -11.07 7.66 10.42
C ALA A 69 -10.08 8.43 11.32
N LEU A 70 -9.53 9.54 10.80
CA LEU A 70 -8.62 10.39 11.55
C LEU A 70 -9.27 10.99 12.81
N GLN A 71 -10.52 11.47 12.69
CA GLN A 71 -11.29 12.00 13.80
C GLN A 71 -11.49 10.93 14.89
N GLU A 72 -11.91 9.73 14.50
CA GLU A 72 -12.13 8.61 15.42
C GLU A 72 -10.85 8.20 16.15
N ASP A 73 -9.73 8.06 15.42
CA ASP A 73 -8.43 7.70 16.00
C ASP A 73 -7.92 8.76 16.97
N LEU A 74 -8.04 10.03 16.61
CA LEU A 74 -7.67 11.13 17.50
C LEU A 74 -8.58 11.17 18.73
N ASP A 75 -9.87 10.87 18.58
CA ASP A 75 -10.79 10.86 19.72
C ASP A 75 -10.53 9.74 20.72
N LYS A 76 -10.21 8.55 20.21
CA LYS A 76 -9.92 7.38 21.04
C LYS A 76 -8.53 7.41 21.68
N LYS A 77 -7.53 7.95 20.96
CA LYS A 77 -6.11 7.82 21.35
C LYS A 77 -5.51 9.10 21.94
N LEU A 78 -5.99 10.29 21.56
CA LEU A 78 -5.40 11.57 21.98
C LEU A 78 -6.21 12.23 23.08
N PHE A 79 -5.63 12.33 24.28
CA PHE A 79 -6.29 12.92 25.46
C PHE A 79 -5.81 14.35 25.73
N GLY A 80 -6.69 15.19 26.27
CA GLY A 80 -6.36 16.56 26.70
C GLY A 80 -6.10 17.59 25.59
N GLN A 81 -6.07 17.18 24.32
CA GLN A 81 -5.68 18.03 23.19
C GLN A 81 -6.83 18.33 22.22
N HIS A 82 -7.94 18.86 22.72
CA HIS A 82 -9.16 19.09 21.93
C HIS A 82 -8.95 20.08 20.75
N LEU A 83 -8.08 21.09 20.91
CA LEU A 83 -7.75 22.04 19.83
C LEU A 83 -7.05 21.35 18.66
N VAL A 84 -6.12 20.45 18.97
CA VAL A 84 -5.34 19.71 17.98
C VAL A 84 -6.27 18.83 17.14
N LYS A 85 -7.20 18.12 17.79
CA LYS A 85 -8.18 17.26 17.09
C LYS A 85 -8.94 18.03 16.02
N LYS A 86 -9.54 19.17 16.38
CA LYS A 86 -10.37 19.98 15.47
C LYS A 86 -9.56 20.58 14.32
N VAL A 87 -8.37 21.10 14.60
CA VAL A 87 -7.54 21.78 13.59
C VAL A 87 -6.97 20.76 12.60
N ILE A 88 -6.44 19.65 13.10
CA ILE A 88 -5.79 18.64 12.24
C ILE A 88 -6.81 17.94 11.35
N VAL A 89 -7.95 17.50 11.88
CA VAL A 89 -8.98 16.82 11.07
C VAL A 89 -9.45 17.74 9.94
N LYS A 90 -9.71 19.01 10.24
CA LYS A 90 -10.15 19.99 9.22
C LYS A 90 -9.07 20.25 8.16
N ALA A 91 -7.81 20.42 8.58
CA ALA A 91 -6.71 20.71 7.66
C ALA A 91 -6.40 19.52 6.75
N VAL A 92 -6.30 18.31 7.30
CA VAL A 92 -5.99 17.09 6.56
C VAL A 92 -7.15 16.70 5.63
N SER A 93 -8.39 16.64 6.14
CA SER A 93 -9.55 16.30 5.30
C SER A 93 -9.79 17.34 4.21
N GLY A 94 -9.61 18.64 4.52
CA GLY A 94 -9.71 19.70 3.53
C GLY A 94 -8.65 19.60 2.43
N PHE A 95 -7.43 19.19 2.76
CA PHE A 95 -6.38 18.96 1.77
C PHE A 95 -6.66 17.72 0.91
N LEU A 96 -7.06 16.60 1.51
CA LEU A 96 -7.36 15.35 0.80
C LEU A 96 -8.59 15.44 -0.10
N ASN A 97 -9.58 16.28 0.25
CA ASN A 97 -10.77 16.51 -0.58
C ASN A 97 -10.50 17.45 -1.77
N ASN A 98 -9.38 18.16 -1.79
CA ASN A 98 -9.02 19.04 -2.89
C ASN A 98 -8.16 18.29 -3.92
N THR A 99 -8.71 18.00 -5.09
CA THR A 99 -8.02 17.30 -6.18
C THR A 99 -6.91 18.12 -6.83
N ASN A 100 -6.88 19.44 -6.65
CA ASN A 100 -5.84 20.31 -7.21
C ASN A 100 -5.36 21.36 -6.19
N PRO A 101 -4.55 20.95 -5.19
CA PRO A 101 -4.01 21.86 -4.19
C PRO A 101 -2.91 22.75 -4.77
N LYS A 102 -3.04 24.08 -4.60
CA LYS A 102 -2.05 25.06 -5.08
C LYS A 102 -0.71 25.00 -4.31
N LYS A 103 -0.70 24.43 -3.11
CA LYS A 103 0.46 24.34 -2.21
C LYS A 103 0.38 23.05 -1.37
N PRO A 104 1.50 22.45 -0.97
CA PRO A 104 1.51 21.30 -0.06
C PRO A 104 1.01 21.70 1.33
N LEU A 105 0.32 20.77 2.00
CA LEU A 105 -0.09 20.96 3.40
C LEU A 105 1.15 20.96 4.31
N THR A 106 1.32 22.02 5.08
CA THR A 106 2.39 22.14 6.08
C THR A 106 1.77 22.35 7.46
N LEU A 107 2.13 21.48 8.40
CA LEU A 107 1.67 21.54 9.79
C LEU A 107 2.87 21.71 10.71
N SER A 108 2.78 22.62 11.68
CA SER A 108 3.79 22.77 12.73
C SER A 108 3.18 22.46 14.08
N LEU A 109 3.70 21.43 14.75
CA LEU A 109 3.24 20.99 16.07
C LEU A 109 4.25 21.46 17.12
N HIS A 110 3.85 22.41 17.97
CA HIS A 110 4.67 22.95 19.05
C HIS A 110 4.03 22.66 20.41
N GLY A 111 4.84 22.63 21.47
CA GLY A 111 4.38 22.42 22.84
C GLY A 111 5.41 21.71 23.71
N TRP A 112 5.04 21.40 24.95
CA TRP A 112 5.90 20.71 25.93
C TRP A 112 6.28 19.28 25.48
N THR A 113 7.42 18.77 25.94
CA THR A 113 7.81 17.39 25.63
C THR A 113 6.83 16.38 26.25
N GLY A 114 6.67 15.21 25.65
CA GLY A 114 5.75 14.17 26.16
C GLY A 114 4.25 14.43 25.91
N THR A 115 3.84 15.57 25.36
CA THR A 115 2.41 15.88 25.10
C THR A 115 1.83 15.26 23.83
N GLY A 116 2.51 14.27 23.24
CA GLY A 116 2.00 13.51 22.10
C GLY A 116 2.23 14.09 20.70
N LYS A 117 3.15 15.06 20.49
CA LYS A 117 3.41 15.63 19.15
C LYS A 117 3.77 14.56 18.09
N ASN A 118 4.71 13.68 18.41
CA ASN A 118 5.09 12.58 17.51
C ASN A 118 3.98 11.54 17.37
N PHE A 119 3.20 11.36 18.43
CA PHE A 119 2.07 10.43 18.44
C PHE A 119 0.94 10.90 17.51
N VAL A 120 0.67 12.20 17.47
CA VAL A 120 -0.28 12.81 16.51
C VAL A 120 0.19 12.59 15.08
N SER A 121 1.48 12.83 14.78
CA SER A 121 2.02 12.56 13.44
C SER A 121 1.88 11.09 13.03
N LYS A 122 2.08 10.16 13.98
CA LYS A 122 1.86 8.74 13.77
C LYS A 122 0.39 8.42 13.44
N ILE A 123 -0.55 8.96 14.20
CA ILE A 123 -1.99 8.78 13.94
C ILE A 123 -2.38 9.30 12.55
N ILE A 124 -1.87 10.46 12.14
CA ILE A 124 -2.13 11.02 10.81
C ILE A 124 -1.65 10.06 9.71
N ALA A 125 -0.43 9.53 9.85
CA ALA A 125 0.12 8.59 8.87
C ALA A 125 -0.70 7.30 8.79
N GLU A 126 -1.05 6.71 9.93
CA GLU A 126 -1.88 5.48 10.02
C GLU A 126 -3.30 5.66 9.47
N SER A 127 -3.84 6.88 9.55
CA SER A 127 -5.18 7.18 9.03
C SER A 127 -5.19 7.31 7.50
N ILE A 128 -4.11 7.82 6.91
CA ILE A 128 -4.00 8.06 5.47
C ILE A 128 -3.48 6.82 4.73
N TYR A 129 -2.46 6.16 5.28
CA TYR A 129 -1.77 5.02 4.68
C TYR A 129 -1.93 3.78 5.56
N GLU A 130 -2.28 2.64 4.97
CA GLU A 130 -2.40 1.38 5.72
C GLU A 130 -1.07 0.97 6.38
N GLY A 131 0.07 1.27 5.74
CA GLY A 131 1.40 1.03 6.31
C GLY A 131 1.81 2.02 7.41
N GLY A 132 1.03 3.09 7.63
CA GLY A 132 1.34 4.14 8.61
C GLY A 132 2.74 4.72 8.42
N LEU A 133 3.56 4.70 9.47
CA LEU A 133 4.96 5.16 9.41
C LEU A 133 5.89 4.25 8.61
N ASN A 134 5.49 3.00 8.36
CA ASN A 134 6.26 2.05 7.55
C ASN A 134 5.86 2.09 6.06
N SER A 135 4.93 2.98 5.70
CA SER A 135 4.52 3.18 4.32
C SER A 135 5.67 3.72 3.48
N ASN A 136 5.78 3.26 2.24
CA ASN A 136 6.78 3.75 1.28
C ASN A 136 6.57 5.23 0.93
N TYR A 137 5.36 5.77 1.18
CA TYR A 137 5.00 7.17 0.94
C TYR A 137 5.21 8.06 2.17
N VAL A 138 5.59 7.50 3.32
CA VAL A 138 5.79 8.23 4.57
C VAL A 138 7.25 8.18 4.97
N HIS A 139 7.87 9.35 5.11
CA HIS A 139 9.27 9.47 5.49
C HIS A 139 9.41 10.24 6.80
N GLN A 140 9.97 9.59 7.81
CA GLN A 140 10.27 10.22 9.11
C GLN A 140 11.75 10.59 9.19
N PHE A 141 12.02 11.87 9.44
CA PHE A 141 13.37 12.35 9.69
C PHE A 141 13.51 12.83 11.14
N VAL A 142 14.52 12.31 11.85
CA VAL A 142 14.89 12.75 13.20
C VAL A 142 16.20 13.52 13.12
N SER A 143 16.16 14.82 13.41
CA SER A 143 17.31 15.70 13.22
C SER A 143 18.57 15.26 13.95
N THR A 144 18.43 14.79 15.21
CA THR A 144 19.57 14.34 16.03
C THR A 144 20.21 13.05 15.52
N LEU A 145 19.45 12.20 14.82
CA LEU A 145 19.94 10.91 14.31
C LEU A 145 20.46 11.04 12.88
N HIS A 146 19.68 11.69 12.00
CA HIS A 146 19.99 11.76 10.58
C HIS A 146 20.89 12.94 10.21
N PHE A 147 20.89 14.00 11.01
CA PHE A 147 21.58 15.26 10.71
C PHE A 147 22.43 15.77 11.88
N PRO A 148 23.40 14.97 12.39
CA PRO A 148 24.18 15.34 13.57
C PRO A 148 25.19 16.47 13.31
N HIS A 149 25.64 16.66 12.05
CA HIS A 149 26.78 17.52 11.76
C HIS A 149 26.43 18.70 10.86
N ALA A 150 26.65 19.92 11.34
CA ALA A 150 26.37 21.16 10.61
C ALA A 150 27.16 21.31 9.30
N HIS A 151 28.35 20.71 9.18
CA HIS A 151 29.17 20.81 7.96
C HIS A 151 28.58 20.00 6.78
N SER A 152 27.69 19.04 7.03
CA SER A 152 27.12 18.14 6.02
C SER A 152 25.76 18.60 5.48
N VAL A 153 25.35 19.84 5.76
CA VAL A 153 24.04 20.41 5.35
C VAL A 153 23.78 20.30 3.85
N GLY A 154 24.81 20.46 3.00
CA GLY A 154 24.68 20.30 1.56
C GLY A 154 24.16 18.92 1.13
N GLN A 155 24.66 17.86 1.77
CA GLN A 155 24.23 16.48 1.51
C GLN A 155 22.84 16.20 2.08
N TYR A 156 22.52 16.77 3.25
CA TYR A 156 21.23 16.57 3.91
C TYR A 156 20.07 17.17 3.10
N LYS A 157 20.29 18.33 2.46
CA LYS A 157 19.29 18.94 1.57
C LYS A 157 18.85 18.02 0.43
N VAL A 158 19.74 17.17 -0.08
CA VAL A 158 19.41 16.22 -1.15
C VAL A 158 18.55 15.08 -0.60
N ARG A 159 18.89 14.57 0.58
CA ARG A 159 18.18 13.45 1.23
C ARG A 159 16.76 13.81 1.70
N CYS A 160 16.51 15.07 2.06
CA CYS A 160 15.19 15.54 2.50
C CYS A 160 14.21 15.85 1.36
N LYS A 161 14.60 15.69 0.09
CA LYS A 161 13.68 15.93 -1.02
C LYS A 161 12.66 14.80 -1.10
N CYS A 162 11.38 15.15 -1.23
CA CYS A 162 10.35 14.19 -1.60
C CYS A 162 10.66 13.67 -3.01
N VAL A 163 11.08 12.42 -3.12
CA VAL A 163 11.20 11.72 -4.40
C VAL A 163 9.80 11.21 -4.75
N ASN A 164 9.26 11.60 -5.90
CA ASN A 164 8.00 11.04 -6.37
C ASN A 164 8.25 9.57 -6.73
N PRO A 165 7.61 8.59 -6.08
CA PRO A 165 7.81 7.18 -6.37
C PRO A 165 7.21 6.73 -7.72
N ASN A 166 6.53 7.62 -8.46
CA ASN A 166 5.97 7.37 -9.79
C ASN A 166 6.87 7.86 -10.96
N ILE A 167 8.19 8.01 -10.75
CA ILE A 167 9.20 8.19 -11.80
C ILE A 167 10.17 7.00 -11.75
#